data_AF-A0A2E7NAA0-F1
#
_entry.id   AF-A0A2E7NAA0-F1
#
_cell.length_a   1.000
_cell.length_b   1.000
_cell.length_c   1.000
_cell.angle_alpha   90.00
_cell.angle_beta   90.00
_cell.angle_gamma   90.00
#
_symmetry.space_group_name_H-M   'P 1'
#
loop_
_entity.id
_entity.type
_entity.pdbx_description
1 polymer ?
#
loop_
_entity_poly.entity_id
_entity_poly.type
_entity_poly.pdbx_seq_one_letter_code
_entity_poly.pdbx_strand_id
1 'polypeptide(L)'
;MYELKDYLNAINHTKEPLLDSEDELWEKKFAPFIINKCVAPFEDTLMLVNEINQLHHLDKKMQFDFLINSLRPRKRYAPWLKAKKLKNLEYVKEFYGYNNEKAKIALDILSDEQISAIKKRLYKGGRDGRN
;
A
#
# COMPACT_ATOMS: atom_id res chain seq x y z
N MET A 1 -20.53 -9.47 10.95
CA MET A 1 -20.09 -8.43 9.99
C MET A 1 -18.76 -8.91 9.42
N TYR A 2 -18.65 -9.08 8.10
CA TYR A 2 -17.44 -9.58 7.44
C TYR A 2 -16.36 -8.51 7.50
N GLU A 3 -15.31 -8.75 8.27
CA GLU A 3 -14.22 -7.79 8.46
C GLU A 3 -12.90 -8.35 7.94
N LEU A 4 -11.99 -7.46 7.58
CA LEU A 4 -10.63 -7.82 7.13
C LEU A 4 -9.90 -8.71 8.15
N LYS A 5 -10.13 -8.45 9.45
CA LYS A 5 -9.51 -9.21 10.54
C LYS A 5 -9.90 -10.69 10.51
N ASP A 6 -11.10 -11.02 10.04
CA ASP A 6 -11.61 -12.40 10.03
C ASP A 6 -10.81 -13.23 9.02
N TYR A 7 -10.64 -12.71 7.80
CA TYR A 7 -9.78 -13.32 6.77
C TYR A 7 -8.32 -13.43 7.21
N LEU A 8 -7.78 -12.36 7.82
CA LEU A 8 -6.39 -12.38 8.29
C LEU A 8 -6.19 -13.40 9.43
N ASN A 9 -7.19 -13.56 10.30
CA ASN A 9 -7.15 -14.55 11.37
C ASN A 9 -7.29 -15.97 10.83
N ALA A 10 -8.16 -16.20 9.85
CA ALA A 10 -8.28 -17.47 9.14
C ALA A 10 -6.95 -17.87 8.47
N ILE A 11 -6.36 -16.96 7.70
CA ILE A 11 -5.10 -17.21 6.99
C ILE A 11 -3.93 -17.40 7.97
N ASN A 12 -3.84 -16.62 9.04
CA ASN A 12 -2.67 -16.65 9.92
C ASN A 12 -2.78 -17.63 11.08
N HIS A 13 -3.98 -17.93 11.60
CA HIS A 13 -4.13 -18.62 12.88
C HIS A 13 -5.19 -19.71 12.88
N THR A 14 -6.47 -19.40 12.63
CA THR A 14 -7.58 -20.36 12.84
C THR A 14 -7.65 -21.43 11.77
N LYS A 15 -7.18 -21.15 10.55
CA LYS A 15 -7.22 -22.07 9.39
C LYS A 15 -8.63 -22.52 9.03
N GLU A 16 -9.62 -21.67 9.30
CA GLU A 16 -11.00 -21.87 8.90
C GLU A 16 -11.19 -21.52 7.42
N PRO A 17 -11.74 -22.42 6.60
CA PRO A 17 -11.93 -22.20 5.17
C PRO A 17 -13.16 -21.31 4.91
N LEU A 18 -13.04 -20.01 5.16
CA LEU A 18 -14.16 -19.06 5.08
C LEU A 18 -14.86 -19.04 3.71
N LEU A 19 -14.10 -19.22 2.61
CA LEU A 19 -14.61 -19.22 1.24
C LEU A 19 -15.20 -20.57 0.78
N ASP A 20 -15.15 -21.60 1.62
CA ASP A 20 -15.87 -22.87 1.40
C ASP A 20 -17.27 -22.90 2.02
N SER A 21 -17.64 -21.85 2.77
CA SER A 21 -18.97 -21.75 3.34
C SER A 21 -20.05 -21.51 2.27
N GLU A 22 -21.30 -21.86 2.58
CA GLU A 22 -22.47 -21.64 1.69
C GLU A 22 -22.74 -20.14 1.40
N ASP A 23 -22.01 -19.25 2.05
CA ASP A 23 -22.20 -17.81 2.00
C ASP A 23 -21.26 -17.13 1.01
N GLU A 24 -21.79 -16.84 -0.18
CA GLU A 24 -21.09 -16.13 -1.27
C GLU A 24 -20.57 -14.73 -0.88
N LEU A 25 -21.03 -14.13 0.23
CA LEU A 25 -20.58 -12.81 0.65
C LEU A 25 -19.11 -12.80 1.07
N TRP A 26 -18.57 -13.93 1.55
CA TRP A 26 -17.15 -14.07 1.88
C TRP A 26 -16.26 -13.85 0.66
N GLU A 27 -16.56 -14.53 -0.45
CA GLU A 27 -15.77 -14.39 -1.67
C GLU A 27 -15.92 -12.99 -2.29
N LYS A 28 -17.15 -12.44 -2.29
CA LYS A 28 -17.39 -11.09 -2.82
C LYS A 28 -16.58 -10.03 -2.05
N LYS A 29 -16.49 -10.14 -0.73
CA LYS A 29 -15.77 -9.19 0.13
C LYS A 29 -14.28 -9.47 0.29
N PHE A 30 -13.80 -10.64 -0.15
CA PHE A 30 -12.37 -10.92 -0.17
C PHE A 30 -11.66 -9.93 -1.10
N ALA A 31 -10.66 -9.24 -0.55
CA ALA A 31 -9.84 -8.25 -1.23
C ALA A 31 -8.38 -8.72 -1.28
N PRO A 32 -7.98 -9.48 -2.33
CA PRO A 32 -6.68 -10.14 -2.36
C PRO A 32 -5.50 -9.18 -2.16
N PHE A 33 -5.54 -8.02 -2.80
CA PHE A 33 -4.50 -6.99 -2.67
C PHE A 33 -4.27 -6.56 -1.20
N ILE A 34 -5.34 -6.34 -0.44
CA ILE A 34 -5.24 -5.90 0.95
C ILE A 34 -4.69 -7.02 1.84
N ILE A 35 -5.15 -8.25 1.60
CA ILE A 35 -4.67 -9.44 2.32
C ILE A 35 -3.18 -9.66 2.07
N ASN A 36 -2.77 -9.71 0.79
CA ASN A 36 -1.38 -9.88 0.39
C ASN A 36 -0.50 -8.80 1.02
N LYS A 37 -0.95 -7.54 1.04
CA LYS A 37 -0.20 -6.44 1.67
C LYS A 37 -0.04 -6.58 3.18
N CYS A 38 -1.04 -7.12 3.88
CA CYS A 38 -0.96 -7.37 5.32
C CYS A 38 -0.10 -8.60 5.66
N VAL A 39 -0.02 -9.58 4.76
CA VAL A 39 0.73 -10.82 4.95
C VAL A 39 2.18 -10.70 4.46
N ALA A 40 2.49 -9.87 3.47
CA ALA A 40 3.83 -9.68 2.89
C ALA A 40 4.97 -9.26 3.85
N PRO A 41 4.76 -8.56 4.97
CA PRO A 41 5.87 -8.02 5.77
C PRO A 41 6.77 -9.04 6.47
N PHE A 42 6.46 -10.33 6.41
CA PHE A 42 7.19 -11.37 7.11
C PHE A 42 8.02 -12.20 6.13
N GLU A 43 9.24 -12.56 6.52
CA GLU A 43 10.18 -13.32 5.66
C GLU A 43 9.63 -14.69 5.27
N ASP A 44 8.87 -15.34 6.17
CA ASP A 44 8.29 -16.65 5.94
C ASP A 44 7.12 -16.64 4.94
N THR A 45 6.55 -15.47 4.67
CA THR A 45 5.35 -15.31 3.84
C THR A 45 5.61 -14.56 2.53
N LEU A 46 6.70 -13.78 2.47
CA LEU A 46 7.01 -12.90 1.35
C LEU A 46 7.04 -13.62 0.01
N MET A 47 7.72 -14.77 -0.07
CA MET A 47 7.83 -15.54 -1.31
C MET A 47 6.47 -16.07 -1.77
N LEU A 48 5.67 -16.60 -0.84
CA LEU A 48 4.31 -17.10 -1.14
C LEU A 48 3.40 -15.97 -1.63
N VAL A 49 3.46 -14.80 -0.99
CA VAL A 49 2.69 -13.64 -1.42
C VAL A 49 3.16 -13.12 -2.79
N ASN A 50 4.46 -13.23 -3.11
CA ASN A 50 4.97 -12.86 -4.42
C ASN A 50 4.41 -13.76 -5.53
N GLU A 51 4.37 -15.08 -5.32
CA GLU A 51 3.80 -16.03 -6.27
C GLU A 51 2.34 -15.68 -6.59
N ILE A 52 1.51 -15.46 -5.55
CA ILE A 52 0.09 -15.16 -5.77
C ILE A 52 -0.13 -13.78 -6.41
N ASN A 53 0.78 -12.83 -6.21
CA ASN A 53 0.72 -11.52 -6.88
C ASN A 53 0.99 -11.64 -8.39
N GLN A 54 1.84 -12.57 -8.83
CA GLN A 54 2.02 -12.85 -10.27
C GLN A 54 0.73 -13.42 -10.87
N LEU A 55 0.01 -14.22 -10.10
CA LEU A 55 -1.21 -14.93 -10.49
C LEU A 55 -2.49 -14.18 -10.10
N HIS A 56 -2.49 -12.85 -10.24
CA HIS A 56 -3.62 -11.98 -9.86
C HIS A 56 -4.94 -12.25 -10.60
N HIS A 57 -4.88 -12.94 -11.73
CA HIS A 57 -6.04 -13.31 -12.56
C HIS A 57 -6.80 -14.53 -12.02
N LEU A 58 -6.23 -15.26 -11.05
CA LEU A 58 -6.88 -16.41 -10.44
C LEU A 58 -8.08 -16.00 -9.60
N ASP A 59 -9.01 -16.93 -9.45
CA ASP A 59 -10.18 -16.75 -8.60
C ASP A 59 -9.80 -16.44 -7.16
N LYS A 60 -10.61 -15.60 -6.51
CA LYS A 60 -10.40 -15.16 -5.13
C LYS A 60 -10.30 -16.32 -4.15
N LYS A 61 -11.15 -17.33 -4.36
CA LYS A 61 -11.10 -18.59 -3.61
C LYS A 61 -9.74 -19.28 -3.74
N MET A 62 -9.24 -19.45 -4.96
CA MET A 62 -7.94 -20.08 -5.19
C MET A 62 -6.80 -19.32 -4.51
N GLN A 63 -6.84 -17.98 -4.55
CA GLN A 63 -5.85 -17.14 -3.84
C GLN A 63 -5.94 -17.30 -2.32
N PHE A 64 -7.15 -17.38 -1.77
CA PHE A 64 -7.36 -17.63 -0.34
C PHE A 64 -6.89 -19.03 0.08
N ASP A 65 -7.27 -20.05 -0.67
CA ASP A 65 -6.93 -21.45 -0.44
C ASP A 65 -5.42 -21.69 -0.52
N PHE A 66 -4.73 -21.00 -1.43
CA PHE A 66 -3.28 -21.04 -1.48
C PHE A 66 -2.66 -20.48 -0.19
N LEU A 67 -3.10 -19.31 0.28
CA LEU A 67 -2.53 -18.67 1.46
C LEU A 67 -2.84 -19.44 2.75
N ILE A 68 -4.08 -19.92 2.92
CA ILE A 68 -4.47 -20.67 4.13
C ILE A 68 -3.70 -21.98 4.26
N ASN A 69 -3.48 -22.70 3.16
CA ASN A 69 -2.80 -23.99 3.15
C ASN A 69 -1.27 -23.86 3.15
N SER A 70 -0.71 -22.81 2.55
CA SER A 70 0.75 -22.65 2.46
C SER A 70 1.37 -22.03 3.72
N LEU A 71 0.65 -21.12 4.38
CA LEU A 71 1.20 -20.39 5.53
C LEU A 71 1.06 -21.22 6.81
N ARG A 72 2.10 -21.25 7.65
CA ARG A 72 1.99 -21.91 8.96
C ARG A 72 1.17 -21.06 9.95
N PRO A 73 0.40 -21.68 10.86
CA PRO A 73 -0.30 -20.95 11.92
C PRO A 73 0.67 -20.16 12.81
N ARG A 74 0.52 -18.83 12.86
CA ARG A 74 1.31 -17.92 13.69
C ARG A 74 0.57 -16.59 13.84
N LYS A 75 0.67 -15.94 15.01
CA LYS A 75 0.20 -14.56 15.17
C LYS A 75 1.14 -13.60 14.45
N ARG A 76 0.65 -12.98 13.37
CA ARG A 76 1.38 -12.03 12.52
C ARG A 76 0.70 -10.67 12.59
N TYR A 77 1.44 -9.64 12.95
CA TYR A 77 1.00 -8.25 12.91
C TYR A 77 2.15 -7.35 12.46
N ALA A 78 1.90 -6.53 11.46
CA ALA A 78 2.86 -5.54 10.97
C ALA A 78 2.13 -4.23 10.66
N PRO A 79 2.63 -3.08 11.13
CA PRO A 79 2.03 -1.80 10.81
C PRO A 79 2.26 -1.45 9.33
N TRP A 80 1.33 -0.69 8.76
CA TRP A 80 1.48 -0.21 7.39
C TRP A 80 2.59 0.84 7.32
N LEU A 81 3.66 0.53 6.59
CA LEU A 81 4.72 1.49 6.30
C LEU A 81 4.15 2.64 5.46
N LYS A 82 4.18 3.85 6.02
CA LYS A 82 3.80 5.07 5.31
C LYS A 82 5.06 5.70 4.73
N ALA A 83 5.05 6.01 3.43
CA ALA A 83 6.14 6.75 2.81
C ALA A 83 6.28 8.13 3.46
N LYS A 84 7.52 8.55 3.72
CA LYS A 84 7.82 9.91 4.20
C LYS A 84 7.44 10.90 3.10
N LYS A 85 6.46 11.78 3.36
CA LYS A 85 6.10 12.85 2.43
C LYS A 85 7.22 13.90 2.42
N LEU A 86 7.80 14.15 1.25
CA LEU A 86 8.77 15.21 1.05
C LEU A 86 8.03 16.53 0.79
N LYS A 87 8.00 17.42 1.78
CA LYS A 87 7.20 18.67 1.78
C LYS A 87 7.44 19.60 0.59
N ASN A 88 8.56 19.44 -0.14
CA ASN A 88 8.98 20.36 -1.19
C ASN A 88 9.10 19.71 -2.58
N LEU A 89 8.84 18.41 -2.70
CA LEU A 89 9.06 17.68 -3.95
C LEU A 89 8.18 18.21 -5.09
N GLU A 90 6.93 18.54 -4.80
CA GLU A 90 5.97 19.03 -5.79
C GLU A 90 6.38 20.38 -6.38
N TYR A 91 6.92 21.30 -5.57
CA TYR A 91 7.42 22.58 -6.05
C TYR A 91 8.64 22.41 -6.97
N VAL A 92 9.56 21.51 -6.63
CA VAL A 92 10.73 21.22 -7.47
C VAL A 92 10.30 20.61 -8.81
N LYS A 93 9.30 19.71 -8.79
CA LYS A 93 8.73 19.13 -10.01
C LYS A 93 8.10 20.19 -10.90
N GLU A 94 7.28 21.08 -10.34
CA GLU A 94 6.59 22.11 -11.11
C GLU A 94 7.57 23.13 -11.71
N PHE A 95 8.56 23.58 -10.92
CA PHE A 95 9.50 24.61 -11.36
C PHE A 95 10.44 24.13 -12.47
N TYR A 96 10.97 22.90 -12.36
CA TYR A 96 11.94 22.36 -13.32
C TYR A 96 11.32 21.41 -14.35
N GLY A 97 10.03 21.09 -14.26
CA GLY A 97 9.39 20.07 -15.11
C GLY A 97 9.93 18.65 -14.86
N TYR A 98 10.41 18.36 -13.65
CA TYR A 98 11.06 17.09 -13.32
C TYR A 98 10.07 15.97 -12.98
N ASN A 99 10.48 14.73 -13.30
CA ASN A 99 9.85 13.53 -12.77
C ASN A 99 10.19 13.35 -11.27
N ASN A 100 9.54 12.40 -10.58
CA ASN A 100 9.71 12.22 -9.14
C ASN A 100 11.16 11.92 -8.72
N GLU A 101 11.90 11.14 -9.51
CA GLU A 101 13.29 10.76 -9.18
C GLU A 101 14.24 11.94 -9.33
N LYS A 102 14.18 12.65 -10.47
CA LYS A 102 14.99 13.85 -10.71
C LYS A 102 14.68 14.94 -9.68
N ALA A 103 13.41 15.08 -9.28
CA ALA A 103 13.03 16.04 -8.25
C ALA A 103 13.56 15.68 -6.86
N LYS A 104 13.70 14.39 -6.52
CA LYS A 104 14.34 13.97 -5.26
C LYS A 104 15.82 14.33 -5.25
N ILE A 105 16.54 13.99 -6.33
CA ILE A 105 17.96 14.33 -6.48
C ILE A 105 18.16 15.84 -6.39
N ALA A 106 17.33 16.62 -7.10
CA ALA A 106 17.39 18.07 -7.01
C ALA A 106 17.11 18.59 -5.60
N LEU A 107 16.16 17.98 -4.88
CA LEU A 107 15.86 18.38 -3.49
C LEU A 107 17.05 18.15 -2.55
N ASP A 108 17.86 17.13 -2.77
CA ASP A 108 19.06 16.85 -1.97
C ASP A 108 20.21 17.85 -2.25
N ILE A 109 20.20 18.50 -3.41
CA ILE A 109 21.20 19.49 -3.84
C ILE A 109 20.80 20.93 -3.46
N LEU A 110 19.51 21.24 -3.50
CA LEU A 110 19.01 22.61 -3.30
C LEU A 110 19.08 23.03 -1.82
N SER A 111 19.52 24.26 -1.57
CA SER A 111 19.45 24.86 -0.23
C SER A 111 18.03 25.33 0.11
N ASP A 112 17.74 25.49 1.41
CA ASP A 112 16.44 25.99 1.88
C ASP A 112 16.09 27.38 1.32
N GLU A 113 17.10 28.22 1.08
CA GLU A 113 16.93 29.54 0.44
C GLU A 113 16.49 29.41 -1.02
N GLN A 114 17.12 28.51 -1.78
CA GLN A 114 16.77 28.23 -3.17
C GLN A 114 15.37 27.63 -3.27
N ILE A 115 15.01 26.71 -2.37
CA ILE A 115 13.66 26.14 -2.30
C ILE A 115 12.64 27.24 -2.00
N SER A 116 12.95 28.16 -1.09
CA SER A 116 12.08 29.30 -0.76
C SER A 116 11.91 30.25 -1.94
N ALA A 117 12.98 30.50 -2.71
CA ALA A 117 12.91 31.29 -3.94
C ALA A 117 12.05 30.60 -5.01
N ILE A 118 12.17 29.28 -5.18
CA ILE A 118 11.33 28.49 -6.08
C ILE A 118 9.85 28.62 -5.67
N LYS A 119 9.53 28.44 -4.38
CA LYS A 119 8.16 28.60 -3.86
C LYS A 119 7.59 29.99 -4.14
N LYS A 120 8.40 31.04 -3.94
CA LYS A 120 8.00 32.43 -4.26
C LYS A 120 7.74 32.63 -5.75
N ARG A 121 8.55 32.04 -6.63
CA ARG A 121 8.36 32.13 -8.09
C ARG A 121 7.14 31.35 -8.58
N LEU A 122 6.85 30.21 -7.96
CA LEU A 122 5.67 29.40 -8.23
C LEU A 122 4.39 29.96 -7.59
N TYR A 123 4.51 31.00 -6.76
CA TYR A 123 3.35 31.65 -6.18
C TYR A 123 2.60 32.40 -7.28
N LYS A 124 1.59 31.75 -7.85
CA LYS A 124 0.80 32.29 -8.98
C LYS A 124 -0.13 33.45 -8.60
N GLY A 125 -0.15 33.85 -7.33
CA GLY A 125 -1.05 34.87 -6.83
C GLY A 125 -2.51 34.42 -6.81
N GLY A 126 -3.20 34.76 -5.74
CA GLY A 126 -4.63 34.53 -5.55
C GLY A 126 -5.07 35.42 -4.41
N ARG A 127 -6.13 36.20 -4.63
CA ARG A 127 -6.77 36.96 -3.57
C ARG A 127 -7.44 35.91 -2.68
N ASP A 128 -6.82 35.55 -1.56
CA ASP A 128 -7.57 35.02 -0.42
C ASP A 128 -8.48 36.16 0.03
N GLY A 129 -9.61 36.27 -0.67
CA GLY A 129 -10.66 37.26 -0.51
C GLY A 129 -11.47 36.92 0.73
N ARG A 130 -10.92 37.24 1.90
CA ARG A 130 -11.73 37.62 3.05
C ARG A 130 -11.44 39.09 3.32
N ASN A 131 -12.34 39.94 2.80
CA ASN A 131 -12.69 41.17 3.47
C ASN A 131 -13.31 40.83 4.82
#